data_AF-A0A522X674-F1
#
_entry.id   AF-A0A522X674-F1
#
_cell.length_a   1.000
_cell.length_b   1.000
_cell.length_c   1.000
_cell.angle_alpha   90.00
_cell.angle_beta   90.00
_cell.angle_gamma   90.00
#
_symmetry.space_group_name_H-M   'P 1'
#
loop_
_entity.id
_entity.type
_entity.pdbx_description
1 polymer ?
#
loop_
_entity_poly.entity_id
_entity_poly.type
_entity_poly.pdbx_seq_one_letter_code
_entity_poly.pdbx_strand_id
1 'polypeptide(L)'
;MGIRGQKTEDGRQMLACRAAARIAGMRGTAATKLPPSDRGFTLIELVVVIIIVVVVMGLFLNRALYYQEQAEKVAMEEVAGAVQSALTMQYGRILVRGNPSDAAALVRDNPMNWLQKPPHNYAGEFYAPTPLAVDSGNWVFDLKSRELLYVPRNAGHFKPGKDGEKWIRFHVAMSYEAPRAPSLQNASPELTGVLFEPVEPYMWF
;
A
#
# COMPACT_ATOMS: atom_id res chain seq x y z
N MET A 1 58.46 -37.78 -15.98
CA MET A 1 58.07 -39.12 -16.49
C MET A 1 56.65 -39.01 -17.06
N GLY A 2 56.26 -39.67 -18.16
CA GLY A 2 57.10 -40.37 -19.14
C GLY A 2 56.61 -41.77 -19.58
N ILE A 3 55.47 -41.87 -20.28
CA ILE A 3 54.91 -43.07 -20.96
C ILE A 3 54.15 -42.50 -22.21
N ARG A 4 54.38 -42.78 -23.51
CA ARG A 4 54.84 -43.92 -24.37
C ARG A 4 53.78 -45.04 -24.53
N GLY A 5 53.31 -45.47 -25.71
CA GLY A 5 53.46 -45.13 -27.15
C GLY A 5 52.20 -45.68 -27.89
N GLN A 6 51.85 -45.39 -29.15
CA GLN A 6 52.53 -45.50 -30.47
C GLN A 6 52.69 -46.94 -31.05
N LYS A 7 51.70 -47.36 -31.86
CA LYS A 7 51.66 -48.32 -33.02
C LYS A 7 50.15 -48.43 -33.42
N THR A 8 49.65 -48.72 -34.63
CA THR A 8 50.18 -49.13 -35.96
C THR A 8 50.39 -47.91 -36.90
N GLU A 9 50.58 -47.89 -38.23
CA GLU A 9 50.42 -48.80 -39.42
C GLU A 9 48.95 -49.14 -39.80
N ASP A 10 48.57 -49.58 -41.02
CA ASP A 10 49.24 -49.83 -42.31
C ASP A 10 48.26 -49.45 -43.47
N GLY A 11 48.61 -49.67 -44.76
CA GLY A 11 47.60 -49.86 -45.83
C GLY A 11 47.67 -48.91 -47.04
N ARG A 12 48.79 -48.87 -47.78
CA ARG A 12 48.95 -48.02 -48.97
C ARG A 12 48.89 -48.80 -50.31
N GLN A 13 47.69 -48.93 -50.89
CA GLN A 13 47.43 -49.19 -52.33
C GLN A 13 45.95 -48.89 -52.62
N MET A 14 45.58 -48.00 -53.54
CA MET A 14 45.80 -47.95 -55.00
C MET A 14 44.88 -48.91 -55.78
N LEU A 15 43.79 -48.36 -56.30
CA LEU A 15 43.16 -48.83 -57.54
C LEU A 15 42.42 -47.65 -58.19
N ALA A 16 42.61 -47.47 -59.50
CA ALA A 16 42.08 -46.34 -60.25
C ALA A 16 41.10 -46.80 -61.32
N CYS A 17 40.07 -46.00 -61.59
CA CYS A 17 39.29 -46.10 -62.82
C CYS A 17 39.05 -44.70 -63.39
N ARG A 18 39.11 -44.57 -64.72
CA ARG A 18 39.02 -43.29 -65.44
C ARG A 18 37.70 -43.22 -66.19
N ALA A 19 36.93 -42.16 -65.98
CA ALA A 19 35.87 -41.74 -66.88
C ALA A 19 35.87 -40.22 -66.96
N ALA A 20 35.79 -39.67 -68.17
CA ALA A 20 35.80 -38.22 -68.40
C ALA A 20 34.65 -37.84 -69.33
N ALA A 21 33.94 -36.77 -69.00
CA ALA A 21 32.93 -36.17 -69.85
C ALA A 21 33.03 -34.63 -69.80
N ARG A 22 33.06 -34.00 -70.98
CA ARG A 22 32.68 -32.59 -71.20
C ARG A 22 31.12 -32.55 -71.28
N ILE A 23 30.38 -31.44 -71.39
CA ILE A 23 30.60 -30.07 -71.90
C ILE A 23 29.82 -29.07 -71.01
N ALA A 24 30.10 -27.76 -71.16
CA ALA A 24 29.53 -26.64 -70.40
C ALA A 24 27.98 -26.52 -70.40
N GLY A 25 27.45 -25.92 -69.32
CA GLY A 25 26.07 -25.46 -69.16
C GLY A 25 26.01 -24.19 -68.30
N MET A 26 25.10 -23.26 -68.61
CA MET A 26 25.20 -21.84 -68.20
C MET A 26 24.73 -21.51 -66.77
N ARG A 27 25.35 -20.45 -66.21
CA ARG A 27 24.76 -19.41 -65.32
C ARG A 27 23.80 -19.85 -64.19
N GLY A 28 24.34 -19.89 -62.96
CA GLY A 28 23.57 -19.70 -61.73
C GLY A 28 24.28 -18.70 -60.81
N THR A 29 23.71 -17.52 -60.60
CA THR A 29 24.32 -16.50 -59.72
C THR A 29 24.15 -16.87 -58.25
N ALA A 30 25.25 -17.01 -57.52
CA ALA A 30 25.24 -17.14 -56.07
C ALA A 30 24.73 -15.83 -55.45
N ALA A 31 23.44 -15.79 -55.13
CA ALA A 31 22.81 -14.64 -54.46
C ALA A 31 23.21 -14.63 -52.98
N THR A 32 24.34 -13.98 -52.68
CA THR A 32 24.79 -13.73 -51.30
C THR A 32 23.71 -12.94 -50.57
N LYS A 33 22.97 -13.59 -49.66
CA LYS A 33 22.06 -12.90 -48.76
C LYS A 33 22.88 -12.03 -47.82
N LEU A 34 22.92 -10.72 -48.12
CA LEU A 34 23.41 -9.72 -47.18
C LEU A 34 22.60 -9.81 -45.88
N PRO A 35 23.22 -9.60 -44.71
CA PRO A 35 22.46 -9.48 -43.46
C PRO A 35 21.45 -8.33 -43.58
N PRO A 36 20.28 -8.43 -42.94
CA PRO A 36 19.33 -7.32 -42.91
C PRO A 36 20.01 -6.11 -42.25
N SER A 37 19.96 -4.95 -42.93
CA SER A 37 20.42 -3.71 -42.33
C SER A 37 19.57 -3.40 -41.10
N ASP A 38 20.21 -3.20 -39.95
CA ASP A 38 19.57 -2.62 -38.78
C ASP A 38 19.00 -1.26 -39.16
N ARG A 39 17.68 -1.13 -39.07
CA ARG A 39 16.98 0.11 -39.41
C ARG A 39 17.06 1.04 -38.21
N GLY A 40 17.96 2.03 -38.30
CA GLY A 40 18.06 3.10 -37.32
C GLY A 40 16.70 3.78 -37.09
N PHE A 41 16.39 4.02 -35.81
CA PHE A 41 15.11 4.55 -35.34
C PHE A 41 14.75 5.87 -36.03
N THR A 42 13.53 6.00 -36.55
CA THR A 42 13.17 7.21 -37.30
C THR A 42 12.72 8.35 -36.37
N LEU A 43 12.97 9.61 -36.76
CA LEU A 43 12.57 10.76 -35.95
C LEU A 43 11.05 10.83 -35.76
N ILE A 44 10.27 10.42 -36.77
CA ILE A 44 8.80 10.37 -36.71
C ILE A 44 8.33 9.29 -35.71
N GLU A 45 8.94 8.12 -35.74
CA GLU A 45 8.67 7.02 -34.82
C GLU A 45 8.96 7.43 -33.36
N LEU A 46 10.07 8.15 -33.11
CA LEU A 46 10.36 8.74 -31.79
C LEU A 46 9.28 9.73 -31.35
N VAL A 47 8.83 10.63 -32.23
CA VAL A 47 7.76 11.59 -31.91
C VAL A 47 6.43 10.88 -31.60
N VAL A 48 6.07 9.86 -32.38
CA VAL A 48 4.85 9.06 -32.14
C VAL A 48 4.93 8.31 -30.81
N VAL A 49 6.07 7.68 -30.50
CA VAL A 49 6.29 7.00 -29.21
C VAL A 49 6.22 7.98 -28.04
N ILE A 50 6.81 9.18 -28.15
CA ILE A 50 6.73 10.21 -27.12
C ILE A 50 5.28 10.66 -26.89
N ILE A 51 4.49 10.87 -27.95
CA ILE A 51 3.06 11.22 -27.83
C ILE A 51 2.28 10.12 -27.11
N ILE A 52 2.49 8.86 -27.46
CA ILE A 52 1.84 7.71 -26.80
C ILE A 52 2.24 7.65 -25.32
N VAL A 53 3.53 7.81 -25.00
CA VAL A 53 4.02 7.80 -23.60
C VAL A 53 3.43 8.96 -22.80
N VAL A 54 3.32 10.17 -23.36
CA VAL A 54 2.72 11.33 -22.68
C VAL A 54 1.23 11.11 -22.40
N VAL A 55 0.47 10.57 -23.36
CA VAL A 55 -0.97 10.27 -23.17
C VAL A 55 -1.17 9.18 -22.11
N VAL A 56 -0.40 8.10 -22.17
CA VAL A 56 -0.48 7.01 -21.17
C VAL A 56 -0.04 7.49 -19.79
N MET A 57 1.01 8.31 -19.70
CA MET A 57 1.49 8.87 -18.44
C MET A 57 0.46 9.82 -17.80
N GLY A 58 -0.21 10.67 -18.59
CA GLY A 58 -1.27 11.56 -18.09
C GLY A 58 -2.45 10.79 -17.49
N LEU A 59 -2.88 9.71 -18.17
CA LEU A 59 -3.92 8.81 -17.65
C LEU A 59 -3.46 8.05 -16.39
N PHE A 60 -2.22 7.57 -16.38
CA PHE A 60 -1.63 6.86 -15.23
C PHE A 60 -1.55 7.76 -14.00
N LEU A 61 -1.01 8.98 -14.11
CA LEU A 61 -0.84 9.90 -12.99
C LEU A 61 -2.19 10.28 -12.34
N ASN A 62 -3.20 10.61 -13.15
CA ASN A 62 -4.54 10.90 -12.65
C ASN A 62 -5.12 9.72 -11.85
N ARG A 63 -4.98 8.49 -12.38
CA ARG A 63 -5.49 7.29 -11.70
C ARG A 63 -4.66 6.89 -10.48
N ALA A 64 -3.35 7.16 -10.49
CA ALA A 64 -2.44 6.89 -9.37
C ALA A 64 -2.77 7.75 -8.15
N LEU A 65 -3.02 9.05 -8.32
CA LEU A 65 -3.42 9.95 -7.22
C LEU A 65 -4.73 9.49 -6.57
N TYR A 66 -5.74 9.13 -7.37
CA TYR A 66 -7.00 8.60 -6.88
C TYR A 66 -6.84 7.29 -6.08
N TYR A 67 -5.89 6.43 -6.46
CA TYR A 67 -5.57 5.22 -5.68
C TYR A 67 -4.75 5.51 -4.42
N GLN A 68 -3.87 6.52 -4.42
CA GLN A 68 -3.11 6.94 -3.23
C GLN A 68 -4.05 7.48 -2.14
N GLU A 69 -5.06 8.28 -2.50
CA GLU A 69 -6.04 8.80 -1.54
C GLU A 69 -6.94 7.68 -0.94
N GLN A 70 -7.35 6.69 -1.74
CA GLN A 70 -8.05 5.50 -1.22
C GLN A 70 -7.16 4.64 -0.32
N ALA A 71 -5.89 4.42 -0.70
CA ALA A 71 -4.95 3.65 0.12
C ALA A 71 -4.66 4.34 1.45
N GLU A 72 -4.61 5.68 1.48
CA GLU A 72 -4.49 6.48 2.69
C GLU A 72 -5.73 6.34 3.58
N LYS A 73 -6.94 6.45 3.01
CA LYS A 73 -8.21 6.21 3.73
C LYS A 73 -8.23 4.82 4.37
N VAL A 74 -7.91 3.76 3.61
CA VAL A 74 -7.90 2.38 4.10
C VAL A 74 -6.86 2.18 5.21
N ALA A 75 -5.66 2.76 5.09
CA ALA A 75 -4.64 2.70 6.13
C ALA A 75 -5.03 3.46 7.42
N MET A 76 -5.82 4.53 7.30
CA MET A 76 -6.42 5.21 8.46
C MET A 76 -7.53 4.36 9.10
N GLU A 77 -8.41 3.75 8.29
CA GLU A 77 -9.46 2.83 8.76
C GLU A 77 -8.88 1.58 9.45
N GLU A 78 -7.76 1.05 8.95
CA GLU A 78 -7.01 -0.06 9.58
C GLU A 78 -6.52 0.31 11.00
N VAL A 79 -5.91 1.49 11.16
CA VAL A 79 -5.46 1.96 12.49
C VAL A 79 -6.65 2.21 13.42
N ALA A 80 -7.74 2.80 12.94
CA ALA A 80 -8.96 3.00 13.73
C ALA A 80 -9.58 1.66 14.18
N GLY A 81 -9.62 0.65 13.30
CA GLY A 81 -10.08 -0.71 13.63
C GLY A 81 -9.16 -1.43 14.63
N ALA A 82 -7.84 -1.23 14.53
CA ALA A 82 -6.88 -1.74 15.51
C ALA A 82 -7.07 -1.08 16.89
N VAL A 83 -7.32 0.24 16.94
CA VAL A 83 -7.64 0.96 18.17
C VAL A 83 -8.97 0.47 18.79
N GLN A 84 -10.04 0.30 18.00
CA GLN A 84 -11.31 -0.26 18.49
C GLN A 84 -11.13 -1.68 19.05
N SER A 85 -10.30 -2.51 18.42
CA SER A 85 -9.99 -3.86 18.88
C SER A 85 -9.23 -3.84 20.21
N ALA A 86 -8.23 -2.98 20.35
CA ALA A 86 -7.48 -2.79 21.58
C ALA A 86 -8.37 -2.24 22.71
N LEU A 87 -9.21 -1.23 22.43
CA LEU A 87 -10.20 -0.66 23.34
C LEU A 87 -11.15 -1.73 23.89
N THR A 88 -11.71 -2.58 23.01
CA THR A 88 -12.58 -3.69 23.38
C THR A 88 -11.86 -4.67 24.33
N MET A 89 -10.58 -4.96 24.08
CA MET A 89 -9.76 -5.80 24.95
C MET A 89 -9.48 -5.15 26.32
N GLN A 90 -9.18 -3.85 26.38
CA GLN A 90 -9.00 -3.13 27.66
C GLN A 90 -10.31 -3.11 28.47
N TYR A 91 -11.44 -2.87 27.81
CA TYR A 91 -12.75 -2.89 28.47
C TYR A 91 -13.08 -4.27 29.05
N GLY A 92 -12.83 -5.36 28.30
CA GLY A 92 -12.96 -6.73 28.80
C GLY A 92 -12.10 -7.02 30.03
N ARG A 93 -10.86 -6.50 30.09
CA ARG A 93 -9.99 -6.61 31.28
C ARG A 93 -10.56 -5.89 32.49
N ILE A 94 -11.19 -4.73 32.30
CA ILE A 94 -11.82 -3.94 33.38
C ILE A 94 -13.06 -4.65 33.93
N LEU A 95 -13.89 -5.22 33.05
CA LEU A 95 -15.04 -6.04 33.45
C LEU A 95 -14.61 -7.25 34.30
N VAL A 96 -13.59 -8.00 33.86
CA VAL A 96 -13.03 -9.13 34.62
C VAL A 96 -12.41 -8.70 35.95
N ARG A 97 -11.87 -7.48 36.05
CA ARG A 97 -11.34 -6.90 37.29
C ARG A 97 -12.44 -6.46 38.27
N GLY A 98 -13.68 -6.29 37.79
CA GLY A 98 -14.83 -5.92 38.63
C GLY A 98 -14.83 -4.47 39.13
N ASN A 99 -14.06 -3.55 38.52
CA ASN A 99 -14.10 -2.12 38.86
C ASN A 99 -14.56 -1.25 37.66
N PRO A 100 -15.87 -0.99 37.50
CA PRO A 100 -16.37 -0.14 36.41
C PRO A 100 -15.80 1.28 36.40
N SER A 101 -15.30 1.80 37.53
CA SER A 101 -14.68 3.13 37.57
C SER A 101 -13.36 3.22 36.80
N ASP A 102 -12.64 2.10 36.60
CA ASP A 102 -11.45 2.06 35.74
C ASP A 102 -11.81 2.39 34.27
N ALA A 103 -13.04 2.09 33.82
CA ALA A 103 -13.45 2.37 32.45
C ALA A 103 -13.38 3.86 32.12
N ALA A 104 -13.68 4.73 33.09
CA ALA A 104 -13.61 6.18 32.92
C ALA A 104 -12.20 6.71 32.64
N ALA A 105 -11.14 5.92 32.91
CA ALA A 105 -9.78 6.25 32.49
C ALA A 105 -9.59 6.08 30.97
N LEU A 106 -10.25 5.10 30.33
CA LEU A 106 -10.10 4.83 28.89
C LEU A 106 -10.55 6.00 27.99
N VAL A 107 -11.47 6.84 28.46
CA VAL A 107 -11.91 8.05 27.74
C VAL A 107 -10.90 9.20 27.85
N ARG A 108 -9.92 9.09 28.75
CA ARG A 108 -8.89 10.12 29.01
C ARG A 108 -7.50 9.68 28.56
N ASP A 109 -7.22 8.38 28.57
CA ASP A 109 -5.97 7.80 28.09
C ASP A 109 -5.83 7.94 26.58
N ASN A 110 -4.58 8.05 26.12
CA ASN A 110 -4.24 8.07 24.69
C ASN A 110 -4.46 6.68 24.07
N PRO A 111 -5.35 6.53 23.06
CA PRO A 111 -5.65 5.22 22.47
C PRO A 111 -4.45 4.51 21.82
N MET A 112 -3.44 5.27 21.37
CA MET A 112 -2.22 4.68 20.80
C MET A 112 -1.41 3.87 21.83
N ASN A 113 -1.55 4.17 23.13
CA ASN A 113 -0.86 3.45 24.21
C ASN A 113 -1.47 2.06 24.49
N TRP A 114 -2.59 1.71 23.86
CA TRP A 114 -3.18 0.36 23.95
C TRP A 114 -2.72 -0.58 22.83
N LEU A 115 -2.09 -0.04 21.77
CA LEU A 115 -1.53 -0.82 20.68
C LEU A 115 -0.20 -1.44 21.10
N GLN A 116 0.07 -2.69 20.71
CA GLN A 116 1.36 -3.35 20.98
C GLN A 116 2.55 -2.62 20.36
N LYS A 117 2.29 -1.88 19.27
CA LYS A 117 3.23 -0.99 18.59
C LYS A 117 2.40 0.17 17.99
N PRO A 118 2.72 1.44 18.27
CA PRO A 118 2.07 2.56 17.61
C PRO A 118 2.40 2.56 16.10
N PRO A 119 1.52 3.11 15.24
CA PRO A 119 1.78 3.16 13.81
C PRO A 119 2.93 4.13 13.50
N HIS A 120 3.66 3.87 12.41
CA HIS A 120 4.90 4.56 12.08
C HIS A 120 4.74 6.07 11.79
N ASN A 121 3.50 6.50 11.51
CA ASN A 121 3.08 7.86 11.26
C ASN A 121 2.40 8.51 12.49
N TYR A 122 2.57 7.95 13.69
CA TYR A 122 2.17 8.61 14.93
C TYR A 122 3.21 9.65 15.37
N ALA A 123 2.84 10.93 15.32
CA ALA A 123 3.73 12.05 15.65
C ALA A 123 3.78 12.38 17.15
N GLY A 124 2.87 11.85 17.97
CA GLY A 124 2.90 11.96 19.43
C GLY A 124 1.70 12.67 20.06
N GLU A 125 1.90 13.14 21.29
CA GLU A 125 0.92 13.87 22.09
C GLU A 125 1.20 15.38 22.02
N PHE A 126 0.20 16.16 21.64
CA PHE A 126 0.28 17.62 21.47
C PHE A 126 -0.77 18.30 22.34
N TYR A 127 -0.57 19.57 22.70
CA TYR A 127 -1.58 20.36 23.40
C TYR A 127 -2.21 21.38 22.45
N ALA A 128 -3.49 21.22 22.14
CA ALA A 128 -4.24 22.06 21.21
C ALA A 128 -3.55 22.22 19.83
N PRO A 129 -3.23 21.12 19.12
CA PRO A 129 -2.59 21.17 17.81
C PRO A 129 -3.45 21.94 16.79
N THR A 130 -2.79 22.56 15.81
CA THR A 130 -3.43 23.10 14.60
C THR A 130 -3.03 22.23 13.40
N PRO A 131 -3.82 22.19 12.30
CA PRO A 131 -3.49 21.36 11.13
C PRO A 131 -2.16 21.72 10.45
N LEU A 132 -1.66 22.94 10.64
CA LEU A 132 -0.36 23.41 10.14
C LEU A 132 0.83 23.03 11.04
N ALA A 133 0.59 22.54 12.26
CA ALA A 133 1.63 22.14 13.22
C ALA A 133 1.98 20.64 13.13
N VAL A 134 1.33 19.89 12.21
CA VAL A 134 1.42 18.44 12.10
C VAL A 134 1.65 18.06 10.63
N ASP A 135 2.69 17.29 10.34
CA ASP A 135 2.96 16.81 8.98
C ASP A 135 1.80 15.94 8.45
N SER A 136 1.39 16.19 7.21
CA SER A 136 0.26 15.49 6.60
C SER A 136 0.52 14.00 6.37
N GLY A 137 -0.53 13.19 6.57
CA GLY A 137 -0.53 11.73 6.62
C GLY A 137 -0.27 11.14 8.01
N ASN A 138 -0.19 11.97 9.07
CA ASN A 138 0.16 11.54 10.43
C ASN A 138 -1.02 11.56 11.42
N TRP A 139 -0.86 10.78 12.49
CA TRP A 139 -1.73 10.75 13.67
C TRP A 139 -1.14 11.58 14.83
N VAL A 140 -1.99 12.29 15.57
CA VAL A 140 -1.65 13.08 16.77
C VAL A 140 -2.73 12.90 17.84
N PHE A 141 -2.36 12.89 19.12
CA PHE A 141 -3.32 12.93 20.23
C PHE A 141 -3.36 14.33 20.84
N ASP A 142 -4.54 14.94 20.98
CA ASP A 142 -4.69 16.23 21.65
C ASP A 142 -4.95 16.06 23.16
N LEU A 143 -4.00 16.51 23.97
CA LEU A 143 -4.06 16.51 25.42
C LEU A 143 -5.18 17.38 26.01
N LYS A 144 -5.68 18.38 25.25
CA LYS A 144 -6.74 19.31 25.68
C LYS A 144 -8.14 18.72 25.51
N SER A 145 -8.46 18.13 24.35
CA SER A 145 -9.75 17.49 24.07
C SER A 145 -9.82 16.00 24.43
N ARG A 146 -8.66 15.31 24.49
CA ARG A 146 -8.52 13.84 24.57
C ARG A 146 -9.05 13.12 23.33
N GLU A 147 -8.94 13.77 22.18
CA GLU A 147 -9.25 13.23 20.86
C GLU A 147 -7.98 12.76 20.14
N LEU A 148 -8.12 11.75 19.28
CA LEU A 148 -7.08 11.29 18.36
C LEU A 148 -7.37 11.87 16.98
N LEU A 149 -6.45 12.68 16.47
CA LEU A 149 -6.57 13.40 15.21
C LEU A 149 -5.73 12.74 14.14
N TYR A 150 -6.28 12.65 12.92
CA TYR A 150 -5.57 12.28 11.71
C TYR A 150 -5.58 13.44 10.72
N VAL A 151 -4.44 13.79 10.14
CA VAL A 151 -4.33 14.86 9.13
C VAL A 151 -4.09 14.21 7.76
N PRO A 152 -5.06 14.16 6.82
CA PRO A 152 -4.85 13.52 5.51
C PRO A 152 -3.80 14.23 4.65
N ARG A 153 -2.92 13.47 3.99
CA ARG A 153 -1.95 13.92 2.98
C ARG A 153 -2.66 14.29 1.69
N ASN A 154 -3.53 13.40 1.19
CA ASN A 154 -4.28 13.60 -0.04
C ASN A 154 -5.70 14.05 0.27
N ALA A 155 -5.88 15.31 0.70
CA ALA A 155 -7.20 15.89 0.94
C ALA A 155 -7.84 16.44 -0.36
N GLY A 156 -7.99 15.56 -1.37
CA GLY A 156 -8.48 15.90 -2.71
C GLY A 156 -9.99 15.70 -2.89
N HIS A 157 -10.52 14.57 -2.41
CA HIS A 157 -11.94 14.24 -2.31
C HIS A 157 -12.44 14.31 -0.86
N PHE A 158 -11.53 14.41 0.11
CA PHE A 158 -11.86 14.67 1.52
C PHE A 158 -12.64 15.98 1.71
N LYS A 159 -13.80 15.89 2.37
CA LYS A 159 -14.58 17.04 2.86
C LYS A 159 -14.35 17.20 4.37
N PRO A 160 -13.89 18.37 4.83
CA PRO A 160 -13.61 18.61 6.26
C PRO A 160 -14.89 18.62 7.10
N GLY A 161 -14.70 18.59 8.43
CA GLY A 161 -15.79 18.74 9.40
C GLY A 161 -16.41 20.13 9.43
N LYS A 162 -17.26 20.38 10.44
CA LYS A 162 -17.90 21.69 10.66
C LYS A 162 -16.92 22.77 11.10
N ASP A 163 -15.76 22.38 11.61
CA ASP A 163 -14.63 23.29 11.86
C ASP A 163 -13.94 23.77 10.56
N GLY A 164 -14.22 23.11 9.43
CA GLY A 164 -13.65 23.44 8.11
C GLY A 164 -12.20 22.99 7.94
N GLU A 165 -11.61 22.34 8.94
CA GLU A 165 -10.19 22.02 8.98
C GLU A 165 -9.88 20.64 8.39
N LYS A 166 -8.70 20.50 7.77
CA LYS A 166 -8.30 19.29 7.06
C LYS A 166 -7.76 18.20 7.99
N TRP A 167 -8.62 17.74 8.90
CA TRP A 167 -8.36 16.62 9.80
C TRP A 167 -9.60 15.76 10.03
N ILE A 168 -9.40 14.54 10.53
CA ILE A 168 -10.45 13.65 11.04
C ILE A 168 -10.18 13.47 12.53
N ARG A 169 -11.19 13.74 13.36
CA ARG A 169 -11.10 13.72 14.82
C ARG A 169 -11.87 12.53 15.35
N PHE A 170 -11.23 11.69 16.16
CA PHE A 170 -11.81 10.49 16.76
C PHE A 170 -11.79 10.59 18.28
N HIS A 171 -12.79 10.01 18.94
CA HIS A 171 -12.84 9.91 20.40
C HIS A 171 -13.32 8.54 20.87
N VAL A 172 -13.16 8.31 22.17
CA VAL A 172 -13.60 7.10 22.86
C VAL A 172 -14.97 7.40 23.48
N ALA A 173 -16.03 6.92 22.84
CA ALA A 173 -17.40 7.06 23.28
C ALA A 173 -17.82 5.86 24.16
N MET A 174 -18.57 6.14 25.23
CA MET A 174 -19.17 5.12 26.09
C MET A 174 -20.66 5.02 25.80
N SER A 175 -21.12 3.83 25.40
CA SER A 175 -22.55 3.55 25.17
C SER A 175 -23.15 2.91 26.42
N TYR A 176 -23.99 3.67 27.12
CA TYR A 176 -24.80 3.19 28.24
C TYR A 176 -26.21 2.92 27.75
N GLU A 177 -26.75 1.74 28.05
CA GLU A 177 -28.14 1.40 27.71
C GLU A 177 -28.98 1.19 28.98
N ALA A 178 -30.28 1.47 28.87
CA ALA A 178 -31.21 1.24 29.97
C ALA A 178 -31.36 -0.29 30.23
N PRO A 179 -31.46 -0.74 31.49
CA PRO A 179 -31.62 -2.16 31.80
C PRO A 179 -32.85 -2.76 31.12
N ARG A 180 -32.64 -3.63 30.13
CA ARG A 180 -33.72 -4.21 29.30
C ARG A 180 -34.66 -5.17 30.07
N ALA A 181 -34.30 -5.55 31.30
CA ALA A 181 -35.11 -6.42 32.15
C ALA A 181 -36.18 -5.62 32.92
N PRO A 182 -37.47 -5.98 32.88
CA PRO A 182 -38.53 -5.27 33.61
C PRO A 182 -38.32 -5.19 35.14
N SER A 183 -37.54 -6.10 35.72
CA SER A 183 -37.15 -6.11 37.14
C SER A 183 -36.06 -5.08 37.49
N LEU A 184 -35.38 -4.48 36.51
CA LEU A 184 -34.24 -3.59 36.69
C LEU A 184 -34.52 -2.14 36.20
N GLN A 185 -35.78 -1.77 35.97
CA GLN A 185 -36.17 -0.43 35.49
C GLN A 185 -35.70 0.74 36.38
N ASN A 186 -35.37 0.48 37.65
CA ASN A 186 -34.84 1.47 38.61
C ASN A 186 -33.31 1.35 38.83
N ALA A 187 -32.62 0.44 38.14
CA ALA A 187 -31.17 0.33 38.21
C ALA A 187 -30.50 1.36 37.28
N SER A 188 -29.26 1.75 37.60
CA SER A 188 -28.48 2.66 36.76
C SER A 188 -28.22 2.07 35.37
N PRO A 189 -28.13 2.90 34.30
CA PRO A 189 -27.80 2.44 32.95
C PRO A 189 -26.50 1.63 32.92
N GLU A 190 -26.52 0.49 32.23
CA GLU A 190 -25.41 -0.43 32.16
C GLU A 190 -24.51 -0.08 30.97
N LEU A 191 -23.18 -0.03 31.21
CA LEU A 191 -22.19 0.29 30.17
C LEU A 191 -22.12 -0.88 29.16
N THR A 192 -22.90 -0.73 28.09
CA THR A 192 -23.23 -1.80 27.14
C THR A 192 -22.18 -1.91 26.02
N GLY A 193 -21.40 -0.86 25.78
CA GLY A 193 -20.25 -0.91 24.89
C GLY A 193 -19.34 0.31 24.99
N VAL A 194 -18.13 0.20 24.40
CA VAL A 194 -17.20 1.32 24.23
C VAL A 194 -16.75 1.33 22.77
N LEU A 195 -16.80 2.51 22.15
CA LEU A 195 -16.61 2.72 20.72
C LEU A 195 -15.52 3.77 20.48
N PHE A 196 -14.70 3.53 19.47
CA PHE A 196 -13.76 4.50 18.92
C PHE A 196 -14.35 5.03 17.62
N GLU A 197 -14.98 6.19 17.68
CA GLU A 197 -15.79 6.76 16.59
C GLU A 197 -15.36 8.19 16.23
N PRO A 198 -15.61 8.63 14.98
CA PRO A 198 -15.30 10.00 14.58
C PRO A 198 -16.25 11.00 15.26
N VAL A 199 -15.67 12.02 15.89
CA VAL A 199 -16.37 13.10 16.63
C VAL A 199 -17.36 13.84 15.74
N GLU A 200 -17.06 13.94 14.44
CA GLU A 200 -17.99 14.44 13.42
C GLU A 200 -18.03 13.50 12.21
N PRO A 201 -19.20 13.29 11.58
CA PRO A 201 -19.29 12.57 10.32
C PRO A 201 -18.52 13.29 9.20
N TYR A 202 -17.38 12.73 8.81
CA TYR A 202 -16.61 13.17 7.65
C TYR A 202 -17.10 12.46 6.38
N MET A 203 -16.86 13.07 5.21
CA MET A 203 -17.02 12.36 3.93
C MET A 203 -15.71 12.33 3.17
N TRP A 204 -15.29 11.12 2.80
CA TRP A 204 -14.09 10.86 2.04
C TRP A 204 -14.44 9.89 0.92
N PHE A 205 -14.63 10.47 -0.28
CA PHE A 205 -15.43 9.95 -1.40
C PHE A 205 -16.94 9.99 -1.14
#